data_AF-A0A7W4I3U6-F1
#
_entry.id   AF-A0A7W4I3U6-F1
#
_cell.length_a   1.000
_cell.length_b   1.000
_cell.length_c   1.000
_cell.angle_alpha   90.00
_cell.angle_beta   90.00
_cell.angle_gamma   90.00
#
_symmetry.space_group_name_H-M   'P 1'
#
loop_
_entity.id
_entity.type
_entity.pdbx_description
1 polymer ?
#
loop_
_entity_poly.entity_id
_entity_poly.type
_entity_poly.pdbx_seq_one_letter_code
_entity_poly.pdbx_strand_id
1 'polypeptide(L)'
;MYHPFAFMRLPYSVLTALDSRMYHYWMQPVHYLVRIVHILSMSGFFGIEMIFDFALFRRNGQATLGAVSRLIMPWVHWMFGVAMVSGVALFFYDPVRIGSRGYLSPKLLLIALALGLVALVHRRIYQPSMGGRPAGLPRSRVVAVASLLLWTGVIVLSCLNSEGVPKVFLR
;
A
#
# COMPACT_ATOMS: atom_id res chain seq x y z
N MET A 1 -3.65 -28.88 17.10
CA MET A 1 -3.04 -28.72 15.76
C MET A 1 -2.84 -27.23 15.49
N TYR A 2 -1.59 -26.76 15.50
CA TYR A 2 -1.26 -25.37 15.17
C TYR A 2 -1.34 -25.20 13.66
N HIS A 3 -2.28 -24.40 13.17
CA HIS A 3 -2.31 -24.03 11.76
C HIS A 3 -1.00 -23.30 11.43
N PRO A 4 -0.27 -23.66 10.35
CA PRO A 4 1.02 -23.05 10.03
C PRO A 4 0.94 -21.53 9.81
N PHE A 5 -0.24 -20.97 9.55
CA PHE A 5 -0.47 -19.53 9.41
C PHE A 5 -1.03 -18.84 10.68
N ALA A 6 -1.04 -19.54 11.82
CA ALA A 6 -1.54 -18.97 13.07
C ALA A 6 -0.70 -17.75 13.54
N PHE A 7 0.60 -17.74 13.24
CA PHE A 7 1.50 -16.62 13.55
C PHE A 7 1.21 -15.35 12.73
N MET A 8 0.53 -15.48 11.59
CA MET A 8 0.18 -14.35 10.73
C MET A 8 -1.07 -13.60 11.22
N ARG A 9 -1.78 -14.13 12.21
CA ARG A 9 -2.92 -13.42 12.82
C ARG A 9 -2.40 -12.53 13.94
N LEU A 10 -2.91 -11.31 14.02
CA LEU A 10 -2.59 -10.44 15.14
C LEU A 10 -3.12 -11.07 16.44
N PRO A 11 -2.36 -11.04 17.55
CA PRO A 11 -2.78 -11.62 18.81
C PRO A 11 -4.10 -10.99 19.25
N TYR A 12 -5.06 -11.84 19.60
CA TYR A 12 -6.44 -11.43 19.91
C TYR A 12 -6.49 -10.38 21.02
N SER A 13 -5.63 -10.48 22.03
CA SER A 13 -5.50 -9.53 23.13
C SER A 13 -5.18 -8.09 22.68
N VAL A 14 -4.38 -7.94 21.62
CA VAL A 14 -4.04 -6.62 21.05
C VAL A 14 -5.23 -6.08 20.25
N LEU A 15 -5.93 -6.93 19.49
CA LEU A 15 -7.11 -6.51 18.72
C LEU A 15 -8.24 -6.03 19.64
N THR A 16 -8.48 -6.70 20.76
CA THR A 16 -9.48 -6.29 21.75
C THR A 16 -9.09 -5.02 22.51
N ALA A 17 -7.79 -4.77 22.70
CA ALA A 17 -7.31 -3.53 23.31
C ALA A 17 -7.45 -2.32 22.37
N LEU A 18 -7.33 -2.53 21.06
CA LEU A 18 -7.52 -1.51 20.03
C LEU A 18 -9.00 -1.29 19.68
N ASP A 19 -9.88 -2.22 20.05
CA ASP A 19 -11.32 -2.10 19.83
C ASP A 19 -11.92 -1.05 20.78
N SER A 20 -12.23 0.11 20.24
CA SER A 20 -12.90 1.18 20.98
C SER A 20 -14.34 1.33 20.49
N ARG A 21 -15.29 0.93 21.35
CA ARG A 21 -16.72 1.05 21.05
C ARG A 21 -17.12 2.48 20.69
N MET A 22 -16.48 3.47 21.33
CA MET A 22 -16.74 4.89 21.10
C MET A 22 -16.36 5.33 19.67
N TYR A 23 -15.25 4.81 19.13
CA TYR A 23 -14.84 5.07 17.75
C TYR A 23 -15.76 4.38 16.75
N HIS A 24 -16.18 3.14 17.06
CA HIS A 24 -17.12 2.40 16.23
C HIS A 24 -18.43 3.17 16.02
N TYR A 25 -19.05 3.66 17.10
CA TYR A 25 -20.29 4.46 17.02
C TYR A 25 -20.11 5.78 16.26
N TRP A 26 -19.00 6.49 16.48
CA TRP A 26 -18.74 7.76 15.80
C TRP A 26 -18.55 7.58 14.29
N MET A 27 -17.88 6.49 13.90
CA MET A 27 -17.54 6.23 12.51
C MET A 27 -18.65 5.51 11.74
N GLN A 28 -19.61 4.88 12.42
CA GLN A 28 -20.75 4.16 11.83
C GLN A 28 -21.49 4.93 10.72
N PRO A 29 -21.82 6.23 10.85
CA PRO A 29 -22.49 6.99 9.78
C PRO A 29 -21.57 7.34 8.60
N VAL A 30 -20.26 7.48 8.84
CA VAL A 30 -19.29 7.98 7.84
C VAL A 30 -18.39 6.89 7.23
N HIS A 31 -18.43 5.66 7.75
CA HIS A 31 -17.49 4.62 7.36
C HIS A 31 -17.54 4.27 5.87
N TYR A 32 -18.72 4.37 5.23
CA TYR A 32 -18.87 4.15 3.79
C TYR A 32 -18.15 5.23 2.98
N LEU A 33 -18.22 6.50 3.41
CA LEU A 33 -17.50 7.59 2.76
C LEU A 33 -15.99 7.40 2.91
N VAL A 34 -15.52 7.03 4.11
CA VAL A 34 -14.10 6.73 4.35
C VAL A 34 -13.63 5.57 3.47
N ARG A 35 -14.46 4.53 3.30
CA ARG A 35 -14.18 3.41 2.41
C ARG A 35 -14.09 3.83 0.94
N ILE A 36 -15.01 4.67 0.47
CA ILE A 36 -14.97 5.20 -0.90
C ILE A 36 -13.71 6.04 -1.12
N VAL A 37 -13.41 6.96 -0.20
CA VAL A 37 -12.20 7.79 -0.24
C VAL A 37 -10.94 6.92 -0.24
N HIS A 38 -10.91 5.87 0.57
CA HIS A 38 -9.80 4.90 0.58
C HIS A 38 -9.62 4.21 -0.77
N ILE A 39 -10.70 3.70 -1.37
CA ILE A 39 -10.64 3.00 -2.66
C ILE A 39 -10.22 3.95 -3.78
N LEU A 40 -10.76 5.17 -3.81
CA LEU A 40 -10.40 6.18 -4.81
C LEU A 40 -8.94 6.62 -4.70
N SER A 41 -8.48 6.90 -3.48
CA SER A 41 -7.09 7.29 -3.23
C SER A 41 -6.11 6.17 -3.56
N MET A 42 -6.40 4.91 -3.18
CA MET A 42 -5.60 3.75 -3.54
C MET A 42 -5.57 3.51 -5.06
N SER A 43 -6.72 3.59 -5.72
CA SER A 43 -6.82 3.40 -7.17
C SER A 43 -6.06 4.49 -7.94
N GLY A 44 -6.17 5.75 -7.49
CA GLY A 44 -5.46 6.87 -8.08
C GLY A 44 -3.95 6.79 -7.86
N PHE A 45 -3.52 6.49 -6.64
CA PHE A 45 -2.11 6.24 -6.32
C PHE A 45 -1.50 5.17 -7.22
N PHE A 46 -2.13 3.99 -7.27
CA PHE A 46 -1.64 2.87 -8.07
C PHE A 46 -1.68 3.16 -9.58
N GLY A 47 -2.73 3.81 -10.07
CA GLY A 47 -2.86 4.17 -11.49
C GLY A 47 -1.76 5.13 -11.94
N ILE A 48 -1.45 6.14 -11.13
CA ILE A 48 -0.37 7.10 -11.41
C ILE A 48 1.00 6.40 -11.40
N GLU A 49 1.25 5.55 -10.41
CA GLU A 49 2.49 4.77 -10.32
C GLU A 49 2.66 3.86 -11.55
N MET A 50 1.60 3.17 -11.96
CA MET A 50 1.61 2.31 -13.15
C MET A 50 1.91 3.10 -14.44
N ILE A 51 1.31 4.28 -14.61
CA ILE A 51 1.61 5.17 -15.76
C ILE A 51 3.08 5.60 -15.73
N PHE A 52 3.60 5.93 -14.55
CA PHE A 52 4.99 6.34 -14.37
C PHE A 52 5.97 5.22 -14.74
N ASP A 53 5.69 3.99 -14.30
CA ASP A 53 6.50 2.81 -14.59
C ASP A 53 6.47 2.47 -16.09
N PHE A 54 5.29 2.54 -16.74
CA PHE A 54 5.20 2.34 -18.19
C PHE A 54 5.96 3.43 -18.98
N ALA A 55 5.94 4.68 -18.52
CA ALA A 55 6.70 5.75 -19.14
C ALA A 55 8.23 5.51 -19.06
N LEU A 56 8.73 4.86 -18.00
CA LEU A 56 10.14 4.48 -17.82
C LEU A 56 10.64 3.41 -18.82
N PHE A 57 9.73 2.57 -19.32
CA PHE A 57 10.04 1.60 -20.37
C PHE A 57 10.15 2.23 -21.76
N ARG A 58 9.53 3.39 -22.00
CA ARG A 58 9.54 4.07 -23.29
C ARG A 58 10.91 4.71 -23.58
N ARG A 59 11.47 4.44 -24.76
CA ARG A 59 12.85 4.80 -25.17
C ARG A 59 13.15 6.31 -25.09
N ASN A 60 12.15 7.17 -25.35
CA ASN A 60 12.25 8.64 -25.28
C ASN A 60 11.55 9.26 -24.04
N GLY A 61 11.10 8.45 -23.08
CA GLY A 61 10.29 8.91 -21.95
C GLY A 61 11.03 9.80 -20.95
N GLN A 62 12.37 9.77 -20.93
CA GLN A 62 13.18 10.33 -19.84
C GLN A 62 13.11 11.86 -19.72
N ALA A 63 13.16 12.59 -20.84
CA ALA A 63 13.09 14.05 -20.84
C ALA A 63 11.70 14.53 -20.39
N THR A 64 10.64 13.84 -20.83
CA THR A 64 9.27 14.13 -20.43
C THR A 64 8.98 13.71 -18.98
N LEU A 65 9.55 12.58 -18.53
CA LEU A 65 9.43 12.07 -17.15
C LEU A 65 10.00 13.04 -16.11
N GLY A 66 11.09 13.74 -16.42
CA GLY A 66 11.67 14.72 -15.50
C GLY A 66 10.72 15.87 -15.18
N ALA A 67 10.07 16.45 -16.19
CA ALA A 67 9.10 17.53 -15.99
C ALA A 67 7.78 17.03 -15.40
N VAL A 68 7.29 15.89 -15.88
CA VAL A 68 6.02 15.28 -15.44
C VAL A 68 6.11 14.77 -14.00
N SER A 69 7.25 14.18 -13.60
CA SER A 69 7.46 13.69 -12.23
C SER A 69 7.33 14.79 -11.19
N ARG A 70 7.82 16.00 -11.46
CA ARG A 70 7.75 17.13 -10.53
C ARG A 70 6.32 17.58 -10.29
N LEU A 71 5.46 17.51 -11.31
CA LEU A 71 4.04 17.85 -11.20
C LEU A 71 3.23 16.73 -10.52
N ILE A 72 3.57 15.47 -10.80
CA ILE A 72 2.79 14.31 -10.37
C ILE A 72 3.18 13.80 -8.98
N MET A 73 4.46 13.89 -8.57
CA MET A 73 4.90 13.36 -7.27
C MET A 73 4.16 13.93 -6.05
N PRO A 74 3.83 15.24 -5.98
CA PRO A 74 3.02 15.76 -4.88
C PRO A 74 1.65 15.08 -4.79
N TRP A 75 1.01 14.80 -5.93
CA TRP A 75 -0.27 14.10 -5.98
C TRP A 75 -0.15 12.64 -5.55
N VAL A 76 0.92 11.95 -5.95
CA VAL A 76 1.20 10.58 -5.50
C VAL A 76 1.35 10.55 -3.98
N HIS A 77 2.09 11.48 -3.39
CA HIS A 77 2.27 11.55 -1.94
C HIS A 77 0.97 11.91 -1.22
N TRP A 78 0.18 12.82 -1.77
CA TRP A 78 -1.15 13.16 -1.24
C TRP A 78 -2.10 11.97 -1.26
N MET A 79 -2.24 11.30 -2.41
CA MET A 79 -3.12 10.13 -2.54
C MET A 79 -2.64 8.98 -1.65
N PHE A 80 -1.34 8.74 -1.57
CA PHE A 80 -0.76 7.78 -0.64
C PHE A 80 -1.08 8.11 0.83
N GLY A 81 -0.91 9.37 1.24
CA GLY A 81 -1.21 9.84 2.59
C GLY A 81 -2.69 9.64 2.94
N VAL A 82 -3.60 10.06 2.05
CA VAL A 82 -5.04 9.85 2.22
C VAL A 82 -5.38 8.37 2.31
N ALA A 83 -4.77 7.53 1.46
CA ALA A 83 -4.98 6.09 1.48
C ALA A 83 -4.49 5.44 2.79
N MET A 84 -3.34 5.86 3.32
CA MET A 84 -2.82 5.37 4.60
C MET A 84 -3.71 5.79 5.76
N VAL A 85 -4.06 7.07 5.86
CA VAL A 85 -4.91 7.58 6.95
C VAL A 85 -6.28 6.91 6.93
N SER A 86 -6.92 6.83 5.75
CA SER A 86 -8.21 6.16 5.61
C SER A 86 -8.13 4.65 5.84
N GLY A 87 -7.05 3.99 5.43
CA GLY A 87 -6.82 2.56 5.66
C GLY A 87 -6.63 2.23 7.14
N VAL A 88 -5.87 3.06 7.85
CA VAL A 88 -5.70 2.97 9.31
C VAL A 88 -7.03 3.21 10.02
N ALA A 89 -7.77 4.24 9.62
CA ALA A 89 -9.10 4.53 10.18
C ALA A 89 -10.07 3.36 9.99
N LEU A 90 -10.11 2.75 8.79
CA LEU A 90 -10.92 1.56 8.50
C LEU A 90 -10.45 0.32 9.28
N PHE A 91 -9.17 0.20 9.59
CA PHE A 91 -8.66 -0.87 10.44
C PHE A 91 -9.15 -0.72 11.89
N PHE A 92 -9.12 0.50 12.44
CA PHE A 92 -9.64 0.78 13.79
C PHE A 92 -11.16 0.69 13.91
N TYR A 93 -11.90 0.77 12.80
CA TYR A 93 -13.35 0.60 12.80
C TYR A 93 -13.79 -0.82 13.20
N ASP A 94 -13.05 -1.84 12.75
CA ASP A 94 -13.36 -3.24 13.05
C ASP A 94 -12.05 -4.09 13.11
N PRO A 95 -11.19 -3.83 14.11
CA PRO A 95 -9.86 -4.42 14.19
C PRO A 95 -9.94 -5.93 14.42
N VAL A 96 -10.97 -6.41 15.11
CA VAL A 96 -11.16 -7.84 15.38
C VAL A 96 -11.55 -8.59 14.11
N ARG A 97 -12.47 -8.09 13.30
CA ARG A 97 -12.89 -8.77 12.05
C ARG A 97 -11.84 -8.69 10.95
N ILE A 98 -11.05 -7.61 10.92
CA ILE A 98 -10.00 -7.41 9.91
C ILE A 98 -8.69 -8.09 10.32
N GLY A 99 -8.31 -8.02 11.61
CA GLY A 99 -7.08 -8.57 12.16
C GLY A 99 -7.10 -10.07 12.45
N SER A 100 -8.29 -10.67 12.61
CA SER A 100 -8.45 -12.14 12.72
C SER A 100 -8.23 -12.86 11.39
N ARG A 101 -8.29 -12.14 10.26
CA ARG A 101 -8.01 -12.68 8.93
C ARG A 101 -6.49 -12.68 8.72
N GLY A 102 -5.93 -13.86 8.43
CA GLY A 102 -4.48 -14.06 8.30
C GLY A 102 -3.81 -13.30 7.16
N TYR A 103 -4.58 -12.65 6.28
CA TYR A 103 -4.06 -11.91 5.12
C TYR A 103 -3.72 -10.44 5.43
N LEU A 104 -3.99 -9.95 6.65
CA LEU A 104 -3.60 -8.60 7.04
C LEU A 104 -2.09 -8.47 7.28
N SER A 105 -1.44 -9.44 7.94
CA SER A 105 0.00 -9.33 8.22
C SER A 105 0.89 -9.40 6.98
N PRO A 106 0.62 -10.23 5.95
CA PRO A 106 1.39 -10.18 4.71
C PRO A 106 1.16 -8.85 3.97
N LYS A 107 -0.06 -8.28 4.05
CA LYS A 107 -0.34 -6.94 3.49
C LYS A 107 0.50 -5.87 4.16
N LEU A 108 0.56 -5.86 5.49
CA LEU A 108 1.38 -4.93 6.26
C LEU A 108 2.88 -5.12 5.97
N LEU A 109 3.34 -6.36 5.84
CA LEU A 109 4.71 -6.67 5.45
C LEU A 109 5.03 -6.13 4.06
N LEU A 110 4.16 -6.33 3.07
CA LEU A 110 4.36 -5.79 1.72
C LEU A 110 4.35 -4.26 1.69
N ILE A 111 3.47 -3.60 2.47
CA ILE A 111 3.48 -2.14 2.61
C ILE A 111 4.80 -1.66 3.22
N ALA A 112 5.28 -2.35 4.27
CA ALA A 112 6.57 -2.02 4.90
C ALA A 112 7.75 -2.22 3.93
N LEU A 113 7.74 -3.29 3.14
CA LEU A 113 8.74 -3.54 2.10
C LEU A 113 8.68 -2.48 0.99
N ALA A 114 7.48 -2.08 0.55
CA ALA A 114 7.30 -1.03 -0.45
C ALA A 114 7.81 0.32 0.06
N LEU A 115 7.47 0.69 1.30
CA LEU A 115 7.99 1.89 1.96
C LEU A 115 9.51 1.85 2.13
N GLY A 116 10.07 0.71 2.51
CA GLY A 116 11.51 0.50 2.60
C GLY A 116 12.21 0.66 1.25
N LEU A 117 11.64 0.11 0.18
CA LEU A 117 12.13 0.26 -1.18
C LEU A 117 12.12 1.73 -1.60
N VAL A 118 11.01 2.45 -1.38
CA VAL A 118 10.90 3.89 -1.68
C VAL A 118 11.91 4.71 -0.89
N ALA A 119 12.08 4.45 0.40
CA ALA A 119 13.06 5.15 1.24
C ALA A 119 14.50 4.90 0.78
N LEU A 120 14.82 3.67 0.39
CA LEU A 120 16.13 3.30 -0.16
C LEU A 120 16.39 4.03 -1.48
N VAL A 121 15.39 4.09 -2.37
CA VAL A 121 15.45 4.77 -3.66
C VAL A 121 15.58 6.28 -3.47
N HIS A 122 14.82 6.88 -2.57
CA HIS A 122 14.91 8.29 -2.26
C HIS A 122 16.32 8.67 -1.77
N ARG A 123 16.90 7.85 -0.87
CA ARG A 123 18.28 8.03 -0.38
C ARG A 123 19.36 7.74 -1.43
N ARG A 124 19.21 6.69 -2.23
CA ARG A 124 20.25 6.21 -3.18
C ARG A 124 20.19 6.86 -4.55
N ILE A 125 19.04 7.37 -4.96
CA ILE A 125 18.81 7.91 -6.31
C ILE A 125 18.49 9.40 -6.24
N TYR A 126 17.61 9.85 -5.32
CA TYR A 126 17.20 11.26 -5.29
C TYR A 126 18.29 12.18 -4.71
N GLN A 127 18.90 11.82 -3.58
CA GLN A 127 19.99 12.62 -2.98
C GLN A 127 21.24 12.75 -3.88
N PRO A 128 21.72 11.68 -4.57
CA PRO A 128 22.89 11.80 -5.44
C PRO A 128 22.62 12.48 -6.79
N SER A 129 21.36 12.50 -7.24
CA SER A 129 20.96 13.21 -8.47
C SER A 129 20.99 14.72 -8.32
N MET A 130 20.76 15.24 -7.10
CA MET A 130 21.01 16.66 -6.77
C MET A 130 22.52 17.01 -6.78
N GLY A 131 23.39 16.00 -6.68
CA GLY A 131 24.84 16.14 -6.81
C GLY A 131 25.39 15.91 -8.22
N GLY A 132 24.53 15.87 -9.26
CA GLY A 132 24.96 15.82 -10.67
C GLY A 132 25.32 14.45 -11.22
N ARG A 133 25.09 13.35 -10.49
CA ARG A 133 25.29 11.99 -11.03
C ARG A 133 24.02 11.46 -11.71
N PRO A 134 24.05 11.13 -13.01
CA PRO A 134 22.90 10.52 -13.68
C PRO A 134 22.63 9.15 -13.07
N ALA A 135 21.42 8.96 -12.55
CA ALA A 135 20.96 7.65 -12.09
C ALA A 135 21.00 6.65 -13.24
N GLY A 136 21.69 5.52 -13.06
CA GLY A 136 21.80 4.50 -14.09
C GLY A 136 20.44 3.91 -14.47
N LEU A 137 20.01 4.16 -15.72
CA LEU A 137 18.81 3.66 -16.40
C LEU A 137 18.37 2.20 -16.11
N PRO A 138 19.27 1.19 -16.04
CA PRO A 138 18.82 -0.17 -15.75
C PRO A 138 18.35 -0.34 -14.29
N ARG A 139 18.92 0.41 -13.35
CA ARG A 139 18.55 0.31 -11.92
C ARG A 139 17.18 0.92 -11.64
N SER A 140 16.82 2.01 -12.31
CA SER A 140 15.49 2.64 -12.13
C SER A 140 14.35 1.75 -12.65
N ARG A 141 14.57 1.02 -13.75
CA ARG A 141 13.57 0.07 -14.29
C ARG A 141 13.34 -1.13 -13.37
N VAL A 142 14.40 -1.71 -12.81
CA VAL A 142 14.27 -2.84 -11.86
C VAL A 142 13.51 -2.40 -10.60
N VAL A 143 13.81 -1.20 -10.10
CA VAL A 143 13.10 -0.61 -8.95
C VAL A 143 11.63 -0.37 -9.26
N ALA A 144 11.31 0.19 -10.43
CA ALA A 144 9.94 0.41 -10.89
C ALA A 144 9.14 -0.91 -10.91
N VAL A 145 9.67 -1.94 -11.56
CA VAL A 145 9.05 -3.28 -11.59
C VAL A 145 8.87 -3.85 -10.19
N ALA A 146 9.87 -3.72 -9.32
CA ALA A 146 9.78 -4.19 -7.94
C ALA A 146 8.67 -3.46 -7.15
N SER A 147 8.54 -2.14 -7.32
CA SER A 147 7.48 -1.33 -6.71
C SER A 147 6.10 -1.79 -7.19
N LEU A 148 5.93 -1.92 -8.51
CA LEU A 148 4.70 -2.39 -9.13
C LEU A 148 4.28 -3.77 -8.63
N LEU A 149 5.22 -4.71 -8.52
CA LEU A 149 4.95 -6.06 -8.00
C LEU A 149 4.54 -6.04 -6.52
N LEU A 150 5.21 -5.23 -5.69
CA LEU A 150 4.87 -5.07 -4.27
C LEU A 150 3.46 -4.50 -4.11
N TRP A 151 3.13 -3.42 -4.81
CA TRP A 151 1.80 -2.79 -4.74
C TRP A 151 0.70 -3.66 -5.31
N THR A 152 0.97 -4.37 -6.40
CA THR A 152 0.05 -5.39 -6.94
C THR A 152 -0.22 -6.46 -5.88
N GLY A 153 0.82 -6.95 -5.19
CA GLY A 153 0.68 -7.88 -4.08
C GLY A 153 -0.16 -7.32 -2.92
N VAL A 154 0.02 -6.04 -2.56
CA VAL A 154 -0.80 -5.35 -1.55
C VAL A 154 -2.28 -5.33 -1.95
N ILE A 155 -2.59 -5.04 -3.22
CA ILE A 155 -3.96 -5.01 -3.73
C ILE A 155 -4.57 -6.41 -3.72
N VAL A 156 -3.86 -7.42 -4.23
CA VAL A 156 -4.32 -8.82 -4.25
C VAL A 156 -4.61 -9.32 -2.84
N LEU A 157 -3.70 -9.10 -1.89
CA LEU A 157 -3.93 -9.46 -0.49
C LEU A 157 -5.08 -8.67 0.13
N SER A 158 -5.30 -7.42 -0.28
CA SER A 158 -6.46 -6.65 0.15
C SER A 158 -7.77 -7.26 -0.35
N CYS A 159 -7.83 -7.74 -1.60
CA CYS A 159 -8.98 -8.44 -2.16
C CYS A 159 -9.22 -9.79 -1.45
N LEU A 160 -8.18 -10.60 -1.28
CA LEU A 160 -8.26 -11.87 -0.54
C LEU A 160 -8.70 -11.66 0.92
N ASN A 161 -8.25 -10.58 1.55
CA ASN A 161 -8.69 -10.21 2.89
C ASN A 161 -10.16 -9.77 2.93
N SER A 162 -10.74 -9.33 1.80
CA SER A 162 -12.13 -8.88 1.69
C SER A 162 -13.08 -10.08 1.53
N GLU A 163 -12.73 -11.02 0.67
CA GLU A 163 -13.56 -12.17 0.29
C GLU A 163 -13.75 -13.16 1.45
N GLY A 164 -12.87 -13.14 2.45
CA GLY A 164 -12.88 -14.12 3.54
C GLY A 164 -12.42 -15.48 3.03
N VAL A 165 -11.74 -16.25 3.89
CA VAL A 165 -11.26 -17.59 3.50
C VAL A 165 -12.45 -18.39 2.96
N PRO A 166 -12.38 -18.94 1.73
CA PRO A 166 -13.43 -19.82 1.24
C PRO A 166 -13.60 -20.93 2.28
N LYS A 167 -14.84 -21.14 2.74
CA LYS A 167 -15.19 -22.15 3.77
C LYS A 167 -14.76 -23.59 3.41
N VAL A 168 -14.20 -23.79 2.22
CA VAL A 168 -13.63 -25.04 1.70
C VAL A 168 -12.35 -25.46 2.44
N PHE A 169 -11.62 -24.53 3.07
CA PHE A 169 -10.45 -24.86 3.90
C PHE A 169 -10.80 -25.15 5.39
N LEU A 170 -12.09 -25.28 5.72
CA LEU A 170 -12.58 -25.70 7.04
C LEU A 170 -13.13 -27.13 7.01
N ARG A 171 -12.41 -28.05 6.38
CA ARG A 171 -12.56 -29.49 6.59
C ARG A 171 -11.26 -30.05 7.13
#